data_AF-A0A522SJY3-F1
#
_entry.id   AF-A0A522SJY3-F1
#
_cell.length_a   1.000
_cell.length_b   1.000
_cell.length_c   1.000
_cell.angle_alpha   90.00
_cell.angle_beta   90.00
_cell.angle_gamma   90.00
#
_symmetry.space_group_name_H-M   'P 1'
#
loop_
_entity.id
_entity.type
_entity.pdbx_description
1 polymer ?
#
loop_
_entity_poly.entity_id
_entity_poly.type
_entity_poly.pdbx_seq_one_letter_code
_entity_poly.pdbx_strand_id
1 'polypeptide(L)' 'ARLARDMHGGNGIHAEYHVMRHLVNLETVNTYEGTHDVHALILGRAQTGLQAFS' A
#
# COMPACT_ATOMS: atom_id res chain seq x y z
N ALA A 1 -2.03 8.15 1.92
CA ALA A 1 -3.47 8.53 1.91
C ALA A 1 -4.19 8.31 3.25
N ARG A 2 -3.87 7.28 4.05
CA ARG A 2 -4.48 7.05 5.38
C ARG A 2 -4.40 8.28 6.31
N LEU A 3 -3.19 8.82 6.53
CA LEU A 3 -3.01 10.04 7.33
C LEU A 3 -3.87 11.22 6.82
N ALA A 4 -3.95 11.42 5.49
CA ALA A 4 -4.79 12.45 4.91
C ALA A 4 -6.28 12.20 5.15
N ARG A 5 -6.74 10.93 5.09
CA ARG A 5 -8.12 10.56 5.39
C ARG A 5 -8.44 10.90 6.84
N ASP A 6 -7.55 10.57 7.77
CA ASP A 6 -7.77 10.79 9.21
C ASP A 6 -7.87 12.28 9.52
N MET A 7 -6.99 13.11 8.94
CA MET A 7 -7.04 14.57 9.09
C MET A 7 -8.36 15.19 8.59
N HIS A 8 -9.04 14.57 7.62
CA HIS A 8 -10.31 15.07 7.07
C HIS A 8 -11.56 14.63 7.86
N GLY A 9 -11.43 13.81 8.90
CA GLY A 9 -12.56 13.44 9.76
C GLY A 9 -13.77 12.90 8.98
N GLY A 10 -14.98 13.41 9.23
CA GLY A 10 -16.17 13.04 8.46
C GLY A 10 -16.06 13.35 6.97
N ASN A 11 -15.49 14.51 6.61
CA ASN A 11 -15.35 14.94 5.21
C ASN A 11 -14.45 14.01 4.39
N GLY A 12 -13.60 13.23 5.05
CA GLY A 12 -12.71 12.28 4.38
C GLY A 12 -13.42 11.16 3.63
N ILE A 13 -14.71 10.87 3.89
CA ILE A 13 -15.51 9.90 3.11
C ILE A 13 -16.27 10.53 1.94
N HIS A 14 -16.36 11.86 1.89
CA HIS A 14 -17.10 12.54 0.83
C HIS A 14 -16.35 12.44 -0.50
N ALA A 15 -17.09 12.16 -1.57
CA ALA A 15 -16.53 12.06 -2.91
C ALA A 15 -15.83 13.35 -3.35
N GLU A 16 -16.28 14.51 -2.87
CA GLU A 16 -15.76 15.85 -3.17
C GLU A 16 -14.31 16.07 -2.73
N TYR A 17 -13.88 15.41 -1.65
CA TYR A 17 -12.52 15.59 -1.12
C TYR A 17 -11.53 14.60 -1.75
N HIS A 18 -12.00 13.59 -2.47
CA HIS A 18 -11.21 12.59 -3.21
C HIS A 18 -10.19 11.76 -2.41
N VAL A 19 -9.97 12.05 -1.13
CA VAL A 19 -8.98 11.35 -0.29
C VAL A 19 -9.32 9.87 -0.15
N MET A 20 -10.59 9.53 0.01
CA MET A 20 -11.05 8.12 0.06
C MET A 20 -10.79 7.38 -1.26
N ARG A 21 -11.04 8.03 -2.40
CA ARG A 21 -10.75 7.45 -3.73
C ARG A 21 -9.27 7.11 -3.86
N HIS A 22 -8.39 8.05 -3.50
CA HIS A 22 -6.95 7.81 -3.54
C HIS A 22 -6.48 6.76 -2.54
N LEU A 23 -7.10 6.68 -1.36
CA LEU A 23 -6.81 5.63 -0.39
C LEU A 23 -7.09 4.24 -0.98
N VAL A 24 -8.26 4.05 -1.59
CA VAL A 24 -8.65 2.77 -2.20
C VAL A 24 -7.77 2.43 -3.40
N ASN A 25 -7.48 3.42 -4.27
CA ASN A 25 -6.58 3.19 -5.41
C ASN A 25 -5.19 2.72 -4.96
N LEU A 26 -4.64 3.33 -3.91
CA LEU A 26 -3.33 2.94 -3.37
C LEU A 26 -3.32 1.56 -2.73
N GLU A 27 -4.46 1.10 -2.19
CA GLU A 27 -4.58 -0.27 -1.67
C GLU A 27 -4.43 -1.30 -2.80
N THR A 28 -5.04 -1.04 -3.97
CA THR A 28 -4.88 -1.89 -5.15
C THR A 28 -3.44 -1.87 -5.65
N VAL A 29 -2.82 -0.69 -5.77
CA VAL A 29 -1.42 -0.56 -6.21
C VAL A 29 -0.46 -1.32 -5.30
N ASN A 30 -0.71 -1.32 -3.98
CA ASN A 30 0.15 -1.99 -3.01
C ASN A 30 0.13 -3.53 -3.12
N THR A 31 -0.82 -4.11 -3.84
CA THR A 31 -1.00 -5.57 -3.95
C THR A 31 -0.79 -6.11 -5.37
N TYR A 32 -1.06 -5.31 -6.41
CA TYR A 32 -1.13 -5.79 -7.78
C TYR A 32 0.23 -6.18 -8.41
N GLU A 33 1.28 -5.36 -8.27
CA GLU A 33 2.58 -5.59 -8.95
C GLU A 33 3.63 -6.29 -8.07
N GLY A 34 3.18 -7.14 -7.15
CA GLY A 34 4.00 -7.71 -6.11
C GLY A 34 3.67 -7.07 -4.77
N THR A 35 3.28 -7.91 -3.81
CA THR A 35 2.94 -7.45 -2.47
C THR A 35 4.19 -6.88 -1.80
N HIS A 36 3.96 -6.01 -0.82
CA HIS A 36 5.04 -5.49 0.03
C HIS A 36 5.96 -6.61 0.56
N ASP A 37 5.37 -7.72 1.00
CA ASP A 37 6.11 -8.87 1.52
C ASP A 37 6.91 -9.60 0.43
N VAL A 38 6.35 -9.77 -0.77
CA VAL A 38 7.07 -10.38 -1.89
C VAL A 38 8.30 -9.55 -2.25
N HIS A 39 8.17 -8.22 -2.33
CA HIS A 39 9.32 -7.34 -2.56
C HIS A 39 10.35 -7.41 -1.43
N ALA A 40 9.92 -7.50 -0.17
CA ALA A 40 10.83 -7.68 0.96
C ALA A 40 11.62 -9.00 0.85
N LEU A 41 10.98 -10.11 0.43
CA LEU A 41 11.65 -11.39 0.22
C LEU A 41 12.63 -11.36 -0.96
N ILE A 42 12.32 -10.64 -2.05
CA ILE A 42 13.26 -10.42 -3.16
C ILE A 42 14.52 -9.71 -2.66
N LEU A 43 14.37 -8.63 -1.90
CA LEU A 43 15.49 -7.90 -1.30
C LEU A 43 16.27 -8.78 -0.31
N GLY A 44 15.57 -9.56 0.52
CA GLY A 44 16.20 -10.50 1.47
C GLY A 44 17.07 -11.55 0.77
N ARG A 45 16.58 -12.12 -0.34
CA ARG A 45 17.38 -13.02 -1.18
C ARG A 45 18.59 -12.32 -1.80
N ALA A 46 18.44 -11.08 -2.27
CA ALA A 46 19.55 -10.32 -2.86
C ALA A 46 20.67 -10.03 -1.83
N GLN A 47 20.31 -9.83 -0.56
CA GLN A 47 21.28 -9.59 0.52
C GLN A 47 21.93 -10.87 1.06
N THR A 48 21.15 -11.94 1.21
CA THR A 48 21.60 -13.16 1.92
C THR A 48 21.98 -14.31 1.01
N GLY A 49 21.56 -14.28 -0.26
CA GLY A 49 21.66 -15.41 -1.19
C GLY A 49 20.68 -16.55 -0.91
N LEU A 50 19.88 -16.47 0.16
CA LEU A 50 18.93 -17.51 0.55
C LEU A 50 17.54 -17.18 0.03
N GLN A 51 16.90 -18.15 -0.63
CA GLN A 51 15.50 -18.03 -1.03
C GLN A 51 14.58 -18.24 0.19
N ALA A 52 13.63 -17.33 0.41
CA ALA A 52 12.64 -17.41 1.49
C ALA A 52 11.18 -17.40 0.97
N PHE A 53 10.97 -17.67 -0.33
CA PHE A 53 9.66 -18.04 -0.86
C PHE A 53 9.42 -19.54 -0.62
N SER A 54 8.21 -19.91 -0.18
CA SER A 54 7.70 -21.28 -0.11
C SER A 54 6.62 -21.51 -1.15
#